data_AF-A0A354Q4N2-F1
#
_entry.id   AF-A0A354Q4N2-F1
#
_cell.length_a   1.000
_cell.length_b   1.000
_cell.length_c   1.000
_cell.angle_alpha   90.00
_cell.angle_beta   90.00
_cell.angle_gamma   90.00
#
_symmetry.space_group_name_H-M   'P 1'
#
loop_
_entity.id
_entity.type
_entity.pdbx_description
1 polymer ?
#
loop_
_entity_poly.entity_id
_entity_poly.type
_entity_poly.pdbx_seq_one_letter_code
_entity_poly.pdbx_strand_id
1 'polypeptide(L)'
;MKSHHSAENRLKLLRVARKSLENYLEDVKRTEFTTETPELQTKRAVFVTLRKRDSGDLRGCIGQSEPRYPLIEAVSRTAISAAMDDSRFPQVKLN
;
A
#
# COMPACT_ATOMS: atom_id res chain seq x y z
N MET A 1 1.21 10.58 19.75
CA MET A 1 0.88 9.35 19.00
C MET A 1 2.06 8.37 19.15
N LYS A 2 1.92 7.30 19.95
CA LYS A 2 2.99 6.29 20.05
C LYS A 2 2.95 5.45 18.77
N SER A 3 4.07 5.33 18.07
CA SER A 3 4.11 4.48 16.87
C SER A 3 4.02 3.01 17.31
N HIS A 4 2.92 2.34 16.96
CA HIS A 4 2.75 0.92 17.30
C HIS A 4 3.73 0.00 16.58
N HIS A 5 4.26 0.41 15.43
CA HIS A 5 5.20 -0.35 14.63
C HIS A 5 6.64 0.11 14.83
N SER A 6 7.62 -0.80 14.81
CA SER A 6 9.05 -0.45 14.76
C SER A 6 9.39 0.37 13.50
N ALA A 7 10.51 1.10 13.52
CA ALA A 7 10.98 1.84 12.34
C ALA A 7 11.20 0.92 11.13
N GLU A 8 11.73 -0.27 11.37
CA GLU A 8 11.96 -1.30 10.37
C GLU A 8 10.63 -1.79 9.75
N ASN A 9 9.63 -2.10 10.58
CA ASN A 9 8.32 -2.55 10.10
C ASN A 9 7.63 -1.49 9.25
N ARG A 10 7.73 -0.21 9.62
CA ARG A 10 7.21 0.90 8.81
C ARG A 10 7.89 0.98 7.44
N LEU A 11 9.22 0.90 7.40
CA LEU A 11 9.97 0.90 6.14
C LEU A 11 9.61 -0.31 5.28
N LYS A 12 9.44 -1.49 5.89
CA LYS A 12 9.01 -2.70 5.19
C LYS A 12 7.65 -2.53 4.53
N LEU A 13 6.66 -1.96 5.23
CA LEU A 13 5.34 -1.69 4.66
C LEU A 13 5.38 -0.68 3.51
N LEU A 14 6.19 0.38 3.62
CA LEU A 14 6.39 1.34 2.52
C LEU A 14 7.03 0.68 1.29
N ARG A 15 8.02 -0.22 1.48
CA ARG A 15 8.62 -0.98 0.38
C ARG A 15 7.60 -1.93 -0.26
N VAL A 16 6.79 -2.62 0.53
CA VAL A 16 5.71 -3.49 0.02
C VAL A 16 4.74 -2.69 -0.82
N ALA A 17 4.25 -1.54 -0.33
CA ALA A 17 3.36 -0.67 -1.10
C ALA A 17 3.97 -0.27 -2.45
N ARG A 18 5.23 0.18 -2.44
CA ARG A 18 5.91 0.60 -3.66
C ARG A 18 6.15 -0.55 -4.63
N LYS A 19 6.64 -1.69 -4.16
CA LYS A 19 6.92 -2.85 -5.02
C LYS A 19 5.64 -3.47 -5.60
N SER A 20 4.54 -3.41 -4.85
CA SER A 20 3.21 -3.82 -5.33
C SER A 20 2.76 -2.97 -6.52
N LEU A 21 2.99 -1.66 -6.46
CA LEU A 21 2.71 -0.74 -7.56
C LEU A 21 3.59 -1.00 -8.76
N GLU A 22 4.91 -1.12 -8.56
CA GLU A 22 5.87 -1.38 -9.65
C GLU A 22 5.47 -2.66 -10.41
N ASN A 23 5.30 -3.79 -9.70
CA ASN A 23 4.97 -5.06 -10.32
C ASN A 23 3.60 -5.07 -11.01
N TYR A 24 2.61 -4.33 -10.46
CA TYR A 24 1.28 -4.25 -11.06
C TYR A 24 1.25 -3.32 -12.28
N LEU A 25 1.97 -2.21 -12.24
CA LEU A 25 2.00 -1.27 -13.36
C LEU A 25 2.83 -1.82 -14.53
N GLU A 26 3.86 -2.62 -14.24
CA GLU A 26 4.74 -3.20 -15.26
C GLU A 26 4.10 -4.43 -15.92
N ASP A 27 3.64 -5.39 -15.12
CA ASP A 27 3.21 -6.71 -15.61
C ASP A 27 1.76 -7.08 -15.25
N VAL A 28 0.99 -6.16 -14.66
CA VAL A 28 -0.36 -6.45 -14.09
C VAL A 28 -0.30 -7.57 -13.04
N LYS A 29 0.88 -7.77 -12.43
CA LYS A 29 1.13 -8.88 -11.50
C LYS A 29 0.86 -8.46 -10.06
N ARG A 30 -0.12 -9.10 -9.44
CA ARG A 30 -0.35 -8.99 -8.00
C ARG A 30 0.64 -9.86 -7.25
N THR A 31 1.69 -9.25 -6.72
CA THR A 31 2.72 -9.96 -5.96
C THR A 31 2.24 -10.23 -4.54
N GLU A 32 2.35 -11.48 -4.12
CA GLU A 32 2.13 -11.90 -2.75
C GLU A 32 3.37 -11.58 -1.91
N PHE A 33 3.17 -10.89 -0.79
CA PHE A 33 4.23 -10.55 0.14
C PHE A 33 4.04 -11.34 1.43
N THR A 34 5.06 -12.09 1.80
CA THR A 34 5.09 -12.85 3.05
C THR A 34 6.07 -12.21 4.04
N THR A 35 5.93 -12.55 5.32
CA THR A 35 6.77 -12.04 6.40
C THR A 35 6.68 -12.97 7.59
N GLU A 36 7.80 -13.16 8.29
CA GLU A 36 7.84 -13.91 9.56
C GLU A 36 7.53 -13.02 10.77
N THR A 37 7.53 -11.69 10.58
CA THR A 37 7.20 -10.72 11.64
C THR A 37 5.72 -10.85 12.05
N PRO A 38 5.39 -11.32 13.27
CA PRO A 38 4.02 -11.64 13.67
C PRO A 38 3.07 -10.43 13.63
N GLU A 39 3.59 -9.26 13.96
CA GLU A 39 2.82 -8.01 13.90
C GLU A 39 2.30 -7.69 12.49
N LEU A 40 3.10 -8.00 11.45
CA LEU A 40 2.73 -7.75 10.06
C LEU A 40 1.79 -8.82 9.49
N GLN A 41 1.69 -9.98 10.17
CA GLN A 41 0.72 -11.03 9.87
C GLN A 41 -0.65 -10.78 10.53
N THR A 42 -0.72 -9.83 11.47
CA THR A 42 -1.97 -9.50 12.16
C THR A 42 -2.91 -8.73 11.23
N LYS A 43 -4.20 -9.08 11.22
CA LYS A 43 -5.21 -8.38 10.42
C LYS A 43 -5.39 -6.94 10.88
N ARG A 44 -5.32 -5.99 9.94
CA ARG A 44 -5.45 -4.54 10.22
C ARG A 44 -6.20 -3.79 9.12
N ALA A 45 -6.96 -2.79 9.52
CA ALA A 45 -7.47 -1.78 8.61
C ALA A 45 -6.32 -0.90 8.13
N VAL A 46 -6.29 -0.56 6.83
CA VAL A 46 -5.19 0.15 6.19
C VAL A 46 -5.76 1.16 5.21
N PHE A 47 -5.16 2.34 5.17
CA PHE A 47 -5.31 3.31 4.10
C PHE A 47 -3.94 3.55 3.47
N VAL A 48 -3.89 3.58 2.13
CA VAL A 48 -2.70 3.96 1.38
C VAL A 48 -3.00 5.25 0.64
N THR A 49 -2.18 6.26 0.87
CA THR A 49 -2.24 7.54 0.18
C THR A 49 -1.04 7.67 -0.75
N LEU A 50 -1.30 7.97 -2.02
CA LEU A 50 -0.30 8.32 -3.01
C LEU A 50 -0.25 9.84 -3.14
N ARG A 51 0.96 10.40 -3.20
CA ARG A 51 1.18 11.82 -3.42
C ARG A 51 2.16 12.03 -4.55
N LYS A 52 1.96 13.10 -5.32
CA LYS A 52 2.92 13.53 -6.34
C LYS A 52 4.20 14.02 -5.65
N ARG A 53 5.37 13.61 -6.16
CA ARG A 53 6.66 13.91 -5.51
C ARG A 53 7.04 15.39 -5.65
N ASP A 54 6.72 15.98 -6.79
CA ASP A 54 7.00 17.37 -7.16
C ASP A 54 6.10 18.36 -6.41
N SER A 55 4.78 18.14 -6.43
CA SER A 55 3.83 19.09 -5.82
C SER A 55 3.38 18.71 -4.40
N GLY A 56 3.51 17.44 -3.99
CA GLY A 56 2.93 16.93 -2.75
C GLY A 56 1.42 16.66 -2.81
N ASP A 57 0.78 16.94 -3.93
CA ASP A 57 -0.67 16.80 -4.12
C ASP A 57 -1.13 15.35 -3.97
N LEU A 58 -2.37 15.20 -3.52
CA LEU A 58 -3.04 13.90 -3.49
C LEU A 58 -3.13 13.33 -4.91
N ARG A 59 -2.69 12.08 -5.08
CA ARG A 59 -2.74 11.34 -6.35
C ARG A 59 -3.66 10.12 -6.31
N GLY A 60 -4.01 9.68 -5.11
CA GLY A 60 -4.92 8.57 -4.86
C GLY A 60 -4.95 8.24 -3.37
N CYS A 61 -6.09 7.85 -2.85
CA CYS A 61 -6.23 7.36 -1.48
C CYS A 61 -7.40 6.39 -1.37
N ILE A 62 -7.07 5.14 -1.07
CA ILE A 62 -8.03 4.07 -0.82
C ILE A 62 -7.66 3.40 0.49
N GLY A 63 -8.66 2.85 1.18
CA GLY A 63 -8.44 2.02 2.34
C GLY A 63 -9.62 1.11 2.63
N GLN A 64 -9.38 0.21 3.57
CA GLN A 64 -10.38 -0.67 4.14
C GLN A 64 -10.67 -0.24 5.58
N SER A 65 -11.94 -0.05 5.91
CA SER A 65 -12.40 0.26 7.27
C SER A 65 -12.32 -0.95 8.20
N GLU A 66 -12.41 -2.16 7.64
CA GLU A 66 -12.36 -3.42 8.37
C GLU A 66 -11.01 -4.15 8.16
N PRO A 67 -10.48 -4.83 9.18
CA PRO A 67 -9.24 -5.60 9.09
C PRO A 67 -9.46 -6.95 8.39
N ARG A 68 -9.60 -6.95 7.06
CA ARG A 68 -9.91 -8.16 6.28
C ARG A 68 -8.69 -9.05 6.06
N TYR A 69 -7.53 -8.44 5.84
CA TYR A 69 -6.27 -9.11 5.48
C TYR A 69 -5.17 -8.83 6.52
N PRO A 70 -4.17 -9.74 6.64
CA PRO A 70 -2.90 -9.44 7.30
C PRO A 70 -2.31 -8.11 6.85
N LEU A 71 -1.71 -7.34 7.76
CA LEU A 71 -1.23 -5.99 7.49
C LEU A 71 -0.32 -5.90 6.24
N ILE A 72 0.60 -6.85 6.05
CA ILE A 72 1.48 -6.86 4.87
C ILE A 72 0.71 -7.03 3.56
N GLU A 73 -0.31 -7.89 3.55
CA GLU A 73 -1.15 -8.15 2.39
C GLU A 73 -2.11 -6.97 2.14
N ALA A 74 -2.70 -6.45 3.22
CA ALA A 74 -3.57 -5.28 3.20
C ALA A 74 -2.88 -4.09 2.53
N VAL A 75 -1.62 -3.81 2.89
CA VAL A 75 -0.85 -2.73 2.28
C VAL A 75 -0.62 -2.95 0.78
N SER A 76 -0.23 -4.17 0.36
CA SER A 76 -0.03 -4.49 -1.06
C SER A 76 -1.29 -4.25 -1.89
N ARG A 77 -2.42 -4.83 -1.47
CA ARG A 77 -3.72 -4.70 -2.16
C ARG A 77 -4.21 -3.26 -2.20
N THR A 78 -4.14 -2.57 -1.07
CA THR A 78 -4.63 -1.20 -0.93
C THR A 78 -3.77 -0.22 -1.73
N ALA A 79 -2.47 -0.45 -1.83
CA ALA A 79 -1.59 0.38 -2.66
C ALA A 79 -1.99 0.31 -4.13
N ILE A 80 -2.20 -0.89 -4.68
CA ILE A 80 -2.70 -1.08 -6.05
C ILE A 80 -4.05 -0.38 -6.23
N SER A 81 -4.98 -0.57 -5.29
CA SER A 81 -6.31 0.06 -5.37
C SER A 81 -6.22 1.59 -5.34
N ALA A 82 -5.35 2.16 -4.51
CA ALA A 82 -5.12 3.61 -4.46
C ALA A 82 -4.56 4.18 -5.78
N ALA A 83 -3.85 3.37 -6.58
CA ALA A 83 -3.35 3.77 -7.88
C ALA A 83 -4.34 3.56 -9.03
N MET A 84 -5.19 2.53 -8.94
CA MET A 84 -5.97 2.03 -10.08
C MET A 84 -7.48 2.25 -9.95
N ASP A 85 -7.99 2.34 -8.73
CA ASP A 85 -9.43 2.26 -8.43
C ASP A 85 -9.97 3.52 -7.73
N ASP A 86 -9.13 4.53 -7.45
CA ASP A 86 -9.59 5.82 -6.93
C ASP A 86 -10.24 6.64 -8.05
N SER A 87 -11.58 6.59 -8.13
CA SER A 87 -12.38 7.21 -9.19
C SER A 87 -12.23 8.72 -9.31
N ARG A 88 -11.62 9.40 -8.33
CA ARG A 88 -11.36 10.85 -8.37
C ARG A 88 -10.18 11.19 -9.28
N PHE A 89 -9.34 10.21 -9.63
CA PHE A 89 -8.13 10.41 -10.41
C PHE A 89 -8.02 9.41 -11.57
N PRO A 90 -7.35 9.76 -12.67
CA PRO A 90 -6.95 8.77 -13.68
C PRO A 90 -6.06 7.70 -13.05
N GLN A 91 -6.00 6.51 -13.66
CA GLN A 91 -5.08 5.46 -13.21
C GLN A 91 -3.62 5.95 -13.25
N VAL A 92 -2.82 5.56 -12.24
CA VAL A 92 -1.38 5.81 -12.24
C VAL A 92 -0.73 4.98 -13.36
N LYS A 93 0.31 5.52 -13.98
CA LYS A 93 1.09 4.85 -15.04
C LYS A 93 2.58 4.86 -14.66
N LEU A 94 3.33 3.89 -15.17
CA LEU A 94 4.78 3.98 -15.21
C LEU A 94 5.17 5.10 -16.17
N ASN A 95 6.01 6.02 -15.68
CA ASN A 95 6.64 7.07 -16.47
C ASN A 95 8.14 6.79 -16.52
#